data_AF-A0A8D8CMD6-F1
#
_entry.id   AF-A0A8D8CMD6-F1
#
_cell.length_a   1.000
_cell.length_b   1.000
_cell.length_c   1.000
_cell.angle_alpha   90.00
_cell.angle_beta   90.00
_cell.angle_gamma   90.00
#
_symmetry.space_group_name_H-M   'P 1'
#
loop_
_entity.id
_entity.type
_entity.pdbx_description
1 polymer ?
#
loop_
_entity_poly.entity_id
_entity_poly.type
_entity_poly.pdbx_seq_one_letter_code
_entity_poly.pdbx_strand_id
1 'polypeptide(L)'
;MAQVPARNPKYSAADLWPPGSKDRDFPPAAFFPVYVGNFLCQQRAELVARVQQYFASKGLLARMVFVRSAQNDPFQSYQDKTKLYDCLVYLTRQRDAQDAVKYLHRDKYYGHRLNVFPGRVPQFFDPAKSVQYTIRKHSGSVTEQVLENELVQSSGGSTTVVVCTVKHSQQEAFVEFSDPASMERAIQRGSGLCSVRPGHMDSNQPRQRFLEQHVQSEMMFHITANPRFMFLMPEGAILEALYKGIRPPVWEEWKVDQIDTTRDLRGRKQEKRVKRLARKAIRKVEKKAAKRGLSVRRWRDRFPEVDEEYLEAASGEPILYVRSSGRRESSKYDDLYNLGLEYIAKKWRSKLQR
;
A
#
# COMPACT_ATOMS: atom_id res chain seq x y z
N MET A 1 -18.46 -7.84 6.04
CA MET A 1 -18.11 -8.13 4.64
C MET A 1 -18.82 -9.39 4.22
N ALA A 2 -19.35 -9.46 3.00
CA ALA A 2 -19.99 -10.68 2.51
C ALA A 2 -18.92 -11.75 2.29
N GLN A 3 -19.00 -12.87 3.01
CA GLN A 3 -18.15 -14.02 2.71
C GLN A 3 -18.54 -14.54 1.32
N VAL A 4 -17.55 -14.94 0.52
CA VAL A 4 -17.82 -15.80 -0.64
C VAL A 4 -18.65 -16.96 -0.10
N PRO A 5 -19.83 -17.24 -0.67
CA PRO A 5 -20.67 -18.34 -0.23
C PRO A 5 -19.81 -19.59 -0.07
N ALA A 6 -20.10 -20.43 0.91
CA ALA A 6 -19.44 -21.72 1.07
C ALA A 6 -19.87 -22.67 -0.07
N ARG A 7 -19.58 -22.27 -1.30
CA ARG A 7 -19.56 -23.12 -2.46
C ARG A 7 -18.13 -23.56 -2.55
N ASN A 8 -17.92 -24.83 -2.27
CA ASN A 8 -16.69 -25.49 -2.67
C ASN A 8 -17.03 -26.25 -3.94
N PRO A 9 -17.10 -25.56 -5.09
CA PRO A 9 -17.40 -26.23 -6.34
C PRO A 9 -16.36 -27.33 -6.54
N LYS A 10 -16.83 -28.54 -6.81
CA LYS A 10 -15.96 -29.64 -7.19
C LYS A 10 -15.46 -29.36 -8.61
N TYR A 11 -14.15 -29.23 -8.76
CA TYR A 11 -13.52 -29.13 -10.07
C TYR A 11 -13.08 -30.51 -10.56
N SER A 12 -12.83 -30.62 -11.85
CA SER A 12 -12.33 -31.81 -12.53
C SER A 12 -11.22 -31.41 -13.50
N ALA A 13 -10.51 -32.40 -14.04
CA ALA A 13 -9.50 -32.16 -15.08
C ALA A 13 -10.09 -31.47 -16.33
N ALA A 14 -11.37 -31.71 -16.63
CA ALA A 14 -12.07 -31.06 -17.73
C ALA A 14 -12.25 -29.55 -17.50
N ASP A 15 -12.42 -29.12 -16.24
CA ASP A 15 -12.57 -27.70 -15.91
C ASP A 15 -11.30 -26.89 -16.15
N LEU A 16 -10.11 -27.52 -16.16
CA LEU A 16 -8.86 -26.82 -16.46
C LEU A 16 -8.81 -26.29 -17.90
N TRP A 17 -9.65 -26.82 -18.78
CA TRP A 17 -9.67 -26.51 -20.20
C TRP A 17 -11.13 -26.34 -20.67
N PRO A 18 -11.70 -25.14 -20.51
CA PRO A 18 -13.03 -24.86 -21.01
C PRO A 18 -13.15 -25.17 -22.52
N PRO A 19 -14.32 -25.59 -23.01
CA PRO A 19 -14.52 -25.91 -24.42
C PRO A 19 -14.02 -24.80 -25.35
N GLY A 20 -13.25 -25.18 -26.37
CA GLY A 20 -12.68 -24.24 -27.34
C GLY A 20 -11.39 -23.54 -26.89
N SER A 21 -10.77 -23.93 -25.77
CA SER A 21 -9.50 -23.35 -25.31
C SER A 21 -8.28 -23.69 -26.18
N LYS A 22 -8.35 -24.77 -26.99
CA LYS A 22 -7.20 -25.26 -27.79
C LYS A 22 -7.26 -24.84 -29.26
N ASP A 23 -8.45 -24.55 -29.78
CA ASP A 23 -8.71 -24.37 -31.22
C ASP A 23 -9.06 -22.92 -31.59
N ARG A 24 -8.58 -21.94 -30.81
CA ARG A 24 -8.85 -20.51 -31.01
C ARG A 24 -7.58 -19.75 -31.37
N ASP A 25 -7.73 -18.73 -32.20
CA ASP A 25 -6.68 -17.74 -32.50
C ASP A 25 -6.21 -17.00 -31.23
N PHE A 26 -7.12 -16.86 -30.26
CA PHE A 26 -6.83 -16.34 -28.92
C PHE A 26 -7.30 -17.35 -27.86
N PRO A 27 -6.45 -18.32 -27.48
CA PRO A 27 -6.77 -19.35 -26.49
C PRO A 27 -7.32 -18.81 -25.15
N PRO A 28 -6.83 -17.68 -24.59
CA PRO A 28 -7.39 -17.11 -23.36
C PRO A 28 -8.86 -16.71 -23.44
N ALA A 29 -9.43 -16.53 -24.64
CA ALA A 29 -10.84 -16.20 -24.83
C ALA A 29 -11.80 -17.25 -24.25
N ALA A 30 -11.37 -18.51 -24.16
CA ALA A 30 -12.18 -19.59 -23.60
C ALA A 30 -12.35 -19.50 -22.06
N PHE A 31 -11.54 -18.68 -21.40
CA PHE A 31 -11.57 -18.45 -19.96
C PHE A 31 -12.34 -17.17 -19.62
N PHE A 32 -12.53 -16.93 -18.32
CA PHE A 32 -13.27 -15.78 -17.79
C PHE A 32 -12.33 -14.88 -16.99
N PRO A 33 -11.75 -13.83 -17.61
CA PRO A 33 -10.80 -12.96 -16.97
C PRO A 33 -11.48 -12.02 -15.98
N VAL A 34 -10.81 -11.81 -14.85
CA VAL A 34 -11.12 -10.81 -13.84
C VAL A 34 -9.88 -9.93 -13.66
N TYR A 35 -10.06 -8.62 -13.74
CA TYR A 35 -9.01 -7.66 -13.38
C TYR A 35 -8.89 -7.61 -11.85
N VAL A 36 -7.66 -7.75 -11.37
CA VAL A 36 -7.30 -7.61 -9.97
C VAL A 36 -6.23 -6.53 -9.86
N GLY A 37 -6.53 -5.47 -9.12
CA GLY A 37 -5.58 -4.42 -8.81
C GLY A 37 -5.33 -4.28 -7.31
N ASN A 38 -4.24 -3.58 -6.99
CA ASN A 38 -3.78 -3.34 -5.62
C ASN A 38 -3.38 -4.62 -4.86
N PHE A 39 -2.84 -5.62 -5.57
CA PHE A 39 -2.42 -6.89 -4.97
C PHE A 39 -0.97 -6.80 -4.47
N LEU A 40 -0.74 -6.88 -3.15
CA LEU A 40 0.59 -6.76 -2.56
C LEU A 40 1.44 -8.02 -2.77
N CYS A 41 2.62 -7.91 -3.36
CA CYS A 41 3.54 -9.05 -3.49
C CYS A 41 4.99 -8.62 -3.40
N GLN A 42 5.71 -9.00 -2.34
CA GLN A 42 7.09 -8.53 -2.14
C GLN A 42 8.03 -8.91 -3.29
N GLN A 43 7.88 -10.14 -3.79
CA GLN A 43 8.66 -10.68 -4.88
C GLN A 43 7.78 -10.91 -6.11
N ARG A 44 8.02 -10.15 -7.18
CA ARG A 44 7.23 -10.25 -8.42
C ARG A 44 7.22 -11.66 -9.04
N ALA A 45 8.32 -12.41 -8.88
CA ALA A 45 8.43 -13.79 -9.35
C ALA A 45 7.40 -14.73 -8.68
N GLU A 46 6.99 -14.43 -7.44
CA GLU A 46 5.98 -15.21 -6.71
C GLU A 46 4.53 -14.78 -7.02
N LEU A 47 4.33 -13.66 -7.73
CA LEU A 47 3.02 -13.03 -7.88
C LEU A 47 1.95 -13.98 -8.43
N VAL A 48 2.29 -14.76 -9.46
CA VAL A 48 1.36 -15.75 -10.05
C VAL A 48 0.93 -16.77 -9.01
N ALA A 49 1.87 -17.37 -8.28
CA ALA A 49 1.59 -18.38 -7.27
C ALA A 49 0.78 -17.80 -6.10
N ARG A 50 1.12 -16.59 -5.63
CA ARG A 50 0.40 -15.90 -4.54
C ARG A 50 -1.04 -15.54 -4.92
N VAL A 51 -1.26 -15.09 -6.14
CA VAL A 51 -2.61 -14.81 -6.66
C VAL A 51 -3.40 -16.13 -6.75
N GLN A 52 -2.82 -17.20 -7.31
CA GLN A 52 -3.49 -18.50 -7.38
C GLN A 52 -3.85 -19.03 -5.98
N GLN A 53 -2.92 -18.95 -5.02
CA GLN A 53 -3.13 -19.31 -3.62
C GLN A 53 -4.26 -18.49 -2.97
N TYR A 54 -4.28 -17.18 -3.18
CA TYR A 54 -5.34 -16.32 -2.68
C TYR A 54 -6.70 -16.72 -3.25
N PHE A 55 -6.85 -16.86 -4.56
CA PHE A 55 -8.12 -17.28 -5.17
C PHE A 55 -8.54 -18.69 -4.72
N ALA A 56 -7.59 -19.61 -4.61
CA ALA A 56 -7.86 -20.97 -4.15
C ALA A 56 -8.33 -21.00 -2.69
N SER A 57 -7.79 -20.15 -1.80
CA SER A 57 -8.30 -20.00 -0.42
C SER A 57 -9.78 -19.60 -0.37
N LYS A 58 -10.27 -18.94 -1.43
CA LYS A 58 -11.68 -18.55 -1.61
C LYS A 58 -12.51 -19.63 -2.31
N GLY A 59 -11.92 -20.77 -2.67
CA GLY A 59 -12.55 -21.86 -3.41
C GLY A 59 -12.60 -21.65 -4.93
N LEU A 60 -11.85 -20.70 -5.47
CA LEU A 60 -11.87 -20.33 -6.89
C LEU A 60 -10.64 -20.86 -7.62
N LEU A 61 -10.85 -21.51 -8.77
CA LEU A 61 -9.76 -22.04 -9.59
C LEU A 61 -9.23 -20.99 -10.57
N ALA A 62 -8.19 -20.26 -10.14
CA ALA A 62 -7.41 -19.37 -10.99
C ALA A 62 -6.42 -20.17 -11.84
N ARG A 63 -6.71 -20.27 -13.14
CA ARG A 63 -5.90 -21.06 -14.08
C ARG A 63 -4.67 -20.29 -14.52
N MET A 64 -4.84 -19.10 -15.07
CA MET A 64 -3.73 -18.26 -15.54
C MET A 64 -3.77 -16.90 -14.87
N VAL A 65 -2.60 -16.32 -14.64
CA VAL A 65 -2.46 -14.96 -14.14
C VAL A 65 -1.56 -14.22 -15.12
N PHE A 66 -2.13 -13.26 -15.81
CA PHE A 66 -1.39 -12.39 -16.71
C PHE A 66 -1.02 -11.09 -16.00
N VAL A 67 0.26 -10.77 -16.02
CA VAL A 67 0.81 -9.53 -15.47
C VAL A 67 1.48 -8.82 -16.64
N ARG A 68 1.19 -7.53 -16.84
CA ARG A 68 1.83 -6.76 -17.91
C ARG A 68 3.34 -6.74 -17.74
N SER A 69 4.06 -6.79 -18.84
CA SER A 69 5.51 -6.68 -18.86
C SER A 69 5.97 -5.27 -18.49
N ALA A 70 7.17 -5.17 -17.91
CA ALA A 70 7.72 -3.90 -17.46
C ALA A 70 7.93 -2.87 -18.58
N GLN A 71 8.11 -3.34 -19.82
CA GLN A 71 8.34 -2.49 -20.99
C GLN A 71 7.05 -1.82 -21.48
N ASN A 72 5.90 -2.47 -21.30
CA ASN A 72 4.62 -2.02 -21.84
C ASN A 72 3.71 -1.36 -20.78
N ASP A 73 4.09 -1.41 -19.50
CA ASP A 73 3.30 -0.84 -18.41
C ASP A 73 3.86 0.53 -17.95
N PRO A 74 3.21 1.66 -18.30
CA PRO A 74 3.66 3.00 -17.86
C PRO A 74 3.58 3.17 -16.34
N PHE A 75 2.81 2.33 -15.66
CA PHE A 75 2.63 2.35 -14.21
C PHE A 75 3.59 1.39 -13.48
N GLN A 76 4.44 0.67 -14.21
CA GLN A 76 5.37 -0.31 -13.68
C GLN A 76 6.27 0.25 -12.57
N SER A 77 6.84 1.43 -12.77
CA SER A 77 7.75 2.05 -11.81
C SER A 77 7.09 2.36 -10.47
N TYR A 78 5.76 2.52 -10.43
CA TYR A 78 5.01 2.61 -9.19
C TYR A 78 4.82 1.23 -8.57
N GLN A 79 4.36 0.25 -9.35
CA GLN A 79 4.11 -1.12 -8.87
C GLN A 79 5.37 -1.75 -8.27
N ASP A 80 6.55 -1.54 -8.88
CA ASP A 80 7.81 -2.06 -8.34
C ASP A 80 8.23 -1.38 -7.03
N LYS A 81 7.88 -0.10 -6.84
CA LYS A 81 8.20 0.65 -5.62
C LYS A 81 7.26 0.31 -4.48
N THR A 82 5.97 0.17 -4.75
CA THR A 82 4.95 -0.12 -3.73
C THR A 82 4.71 -1.60 -3.53
N LYS A 83 5.20 -2.45 -4.45
CA LYS A 83 4.91 -3.88 -4.51
C LYS A 83 3.44 -4.21 -4.68
N LEU A 84 2.64 -3.25 -5.17
CA LEU A 84 1.22 -3.41 -5.45
C LEU A 84 1.04 -3.59 -6.95
N TYR A 85 0.59 -4.77 -7.36
CA TYR A 85 0.50 -5.14 -8.77
C TYR A 85 -0.94 -5.24 -9.26
N ASP A 86 -1.07 -5.07 -10.57
CA ASP A 86 -2.29 -5.41 -11.30
C ASP A 86 -2.09 -6.63 -12.19
N CYS A 87 -3.15 -7.41 -12.35
CA CYS A 87 -3.14 -8.57 -13.21
C CYS A 87 -4.55 -8.88 -13.75
N LEU A 88 -4.59 -9.70 -14.81
CA LEU A 88 -5.80 -10.42 -15.21
C LEU A 88 -5.69 -11.85 -14.70
N VAL A 89 -6.71 -12.27 -13.95
CA VAL A 89 -6.84 -13.63 -13.42
C VAL A 89 -7.89 -14.35 -14.24
N TYR A 90 -7.47 -15.40 -14.94
CA TYR A 90 -8.32 -16.21 -15.80
C TYR A 90 -8.91 -17.37 -15.02
N LEU A 91 -10.22 -17.29 -14.78
CA LEU A 91 -10.98 -18.35 -14.12
C LEU A 91 -11.56 -19.29 -15.16
N THR A 92 -11.77 -20.54 -14.74
CA THR A 92 -12.24 -21.61 -15.63
C THR A 92 -13.75 -21.60 -15.86
N ARG A 93 -14.52 -21.04 -14.93
CA ARG A 93 -15.99 -20.96 -15.02
C ARG A 93 -16.47 -19.52 -14.93
N GLN A 94 -17.50 -19.19 -15.70
CA GLN A 94 -18.11 -17.85 -15.72
C GLN A 94 -18.64 -17.45 -14.34
N ARG A 95 -19.25 -18.41 -13.64
CA ARG A 95 -19.81 -18.20 -12.31
C ARG A 95 -18.73 -17.81 -11.29
N ASP A 96 -17.57 -18.46 -11.35
CA ASP A 96 -16.45 -18.15 -10.46
C ASP A 96 -15.94 -16.73 -10.68
N ALA A 97 -15.94 -16.26 -11.93
CA ALA A 97 -15.60 -14.87 -12.26
C ALA A 97 -16.62 -13.86 -11.73
N GLN A 98 -17.92 -14.19 -11.83
CA GLN A 98 -18.98 -13.36 -11.24
C GLN A 98 -18.86 -13.30 -9.72
N ASP A 99 -18.63 -14.45 -9.07
CA ASP A 99 -18.45 -14.54 -7.63
C ASP A 99 -17.18 -13.79 -7.18
N ALA A 100 -16.07 -13.90 -7.92
CA ALA A 100 -14.86 -13.13 -7.66
C ALA A 100 -15.12 -11.63 -7.65
N VAL A 101 -15.77 -11.09 -8.68
CA VAL A 101 -16.12 -9.66 -8.77
C VAL A 101 -17.04 -9.25 -7.63
N LYS A 102 -18.04 -10.07 -7.30
CA LYS A 102 -19.04 -9.75 -6.28
C LYS A 102 -18.48 -9.76 -4.85
N TYR A 103 -17.61 -10.72 -4.54
CA TYR A 103 -17.22 -11.01 -3.15
C TYR A 103 -15.77 -10.64 -2.82
N LEU A 104 -14.88 -10.58 -3.82
CA LEU A 104 -13.47 -10.26 -3.60
C LEU A 104 -13.15 -8.78 -3.85
N HIS A 105 -14.06 -8.04 -4.49
CA HIS A 105 -13.91 -6.59 -4.58
C HIS A 105 -13.90 -5.98 -3.17
N ARG A 106 -12.83 -5.23 -2.87
CA ARG A 106 -12.57 -4.57 -1.59
C ARG A 106 -12.31 -5.53 -0.43
N ASP A 107 -12.10 -6.82 -0.72
CA ASP A 107 -11.55 -7.76 0.25
C ASP A 107 -10.14 -7.32 0.66
N LYS A 108 -9.77 -7.60 1.90
CA LYS A 108 -8.47 -7.21 2.45
C LYS A 108 -7.42 -8.28 2.14
N TYR A 109 -6.26 -7.83 1.68
CA TYR A 109 -5.08 -8.64 1.46
C TYR A 109 -3.84 -7.89 1.97
N TYR A 110 -3.23 -8.37 3.06
CA TYR A 110 -2.13 -7.68 3.78
C TYR A 110 -2.46 -6.21 4.09
N GLY A 111 -3.67 -5.95 4.57
CA GLY A 111 -4.13 -4.59 4.89
C GLY A 111 -4.53 -3.72 3.69
N HIS A 112 -4.25 -4.14 2.46
CA HIS A 112 -4.68 -3.46 1.24
C HIS A 112 -6.03 -3.97 0.77
N ARG A 113 -6.94 -3.06 0.38
CA ARG A 113 -8.20 -3.43 -0.25
C ARG A 113 -8.03 -3.68 -1.74
N LEU A 114 -8.38 -4.89 -2.19
CA LEU A 114 -8.28 -5.26 -3.60
C LEU A 114 -9.33 -4.56 -4.46
N ASN A 115 -8.98 -4.24 -5.70
CA ASN A 115 -9.93 -3.81 -6.73
C ASN A 115 -10.16 -4.97 -7.68
N VAL A 116 -11.39 -5.51 -7.75
CA VAL A 116 -11.70 -6.73 -8.50
C VAL A 116 -12.87 -6.41 -9.43
N PHE A 117 -12.64 -6.46 -10.74
CA PHE A 117 -13.58 -6.05 -11.77
C PHE A 117 -13.60 -7.02 -12.97
N PRO A 118 -14.65 -7.05 -13.80
CA PRO A 118 -14.69 -7.91 -14.99
C PRO A 118 -13.57 -7.60 -15.98
N GLY A 119 -12.76 -8.56 -16.42
CA GLY A 119 -11.57 -8.28 -17.25
C GLY A 119 -11.87 -7.81 -18.69
N ARG A 120 -13.11 -7.97 -19.16
CA ARG A 120 -13.55 -7.62 -20.53
C ARG A 120 -14.44 -6.39 -20.60
N VAL A 121 -15.18 -6.09 -19.52
CA VAL A 121 -16.20 -5.05 -19.52
C VAL A 121 -15.69 -3.89 -18.66
N PRO A 122 -15.52 -2.68 -19.23
CA PRO A 122 -15.09 -1.53 -18.46
C PRO A 122 -16.11 -1.18 -17.38
N GLN A 123 -15.61 -0.91 -16.18
CA GLN A 123 -16.38 -0.31 -15.08
C GLN A 123 -15.95 1.13 -14.93
N PHE A 124 -16.91 2.04 -14.83
CA PHE A 124 -16.64 3.48 -14.72
C PHE A 124 -16.96 4.00 -13.33
N PHE A 125 -16.30 5.09 -12.95
CA PHE A 125 -16.67 5.85 -11.76
C PHE A 125 -17.99 6.59 -11.97
N ASP A 126 -18.77 6.72 -10.90
CA ASP A 126 -19.96 7.58 -10.90
C ASP A 126 -19.57 9.01 -10.52
N PRO A 127 -19.69 10.00 -11.44
CA PRO A 127 -19.30 11.39 -11.18
C PRO A 127 -20.04 12.05 -10.02
N ALA A 128 -21.25 11.61 -9.68
CA ALA A 128 -22.03 12.21 -8.60
C ALA A 128 -21.46 11.91 -7.20
N LYS A 129 -20.60 10.90 -7.08
CA LYS A 129 -20.06 10.41 -5.81
C LYS A 129 -18.57 10.09 -5.86
N SER A 130 -17.85 10.64 -6.84
CA SER A 130 -16.43 10.37 -7.04
C SER A 130 -15.63 11.64 -7.24
N VAL A 131 -14.35 11.57 -6.86
CA VAL A 131 -13.42 12.72 -6.89
C VAL A 131 -12.08 12.28 -7.44
N GLN A 132 -11.49 13.12 -8.29
CA GLN A 132 -10.10 13.01 -8.68
C GLN A 132 -9.23 13.74 -7.66
N TYR A 133 -8.18 13.10 -7.18
CA TYR A 133 -7.19 13.69 -6.29
C TYR A 133 -5.85 13.81 -7.01
N THR A 134 -5.32 15.03 -7.10
CA THR A 134 -3.94 15.26 -7.55
C THR A 134 -2.98 15.07 -6.38
N ILE A 135 -2.06 14.12 -6.52
CA ILE A 135 -1.00 13.78 -5.58
C ILE A 135 0.26 14.62 -5.90
N ARG A 136 0.78 15.36 -4.91
CA ARG A 136 1.94 16.24 -5.10
C ARG A 136 3.22 15.43 -5.40
N LYS A 137 4.08 15.95 -6.29
CA LYS A 137 5.28 15.27 -6.84
C LYS A 137 6.25 14.60 -5.84
N HIS A 138 6.26 14.99 -4.57
CA HIS A 138 7.15 14.40 -3.56
C HIS A 138 6.52 13.26 -2.74
N SER A 139 5.32 12.80 -3.11
CA SER A 139 4.60 11.73 -2.40
C SER A 139 4.29 10.53 -3.29
N GLY A 140 5.15 10.22 -4.26
CA GLY A 140 4.99 9.08 -5.18
C GLY A 140 4.91 7.70 -4.51
N SER A 141 5.12 7.60 -3.20
CA SER A 141 4.93 6.41 -2.37
C SER A 141 3.55 6.33 -1.68
N VAL A 142 2.64 7.28 -1.93
CA VAL A 142 1.27 7.21 -1.39
C VAL A 142 0.51 6.12 -2.13
N THR A 143 0.19 5.05 -1.42
CA THR A 143 -0.63 3.95 -1.92
C THR A 143 -2.11 4.33 -1.91
N GLU A 144 -2.92 3.60 -2.68
CA GLU A 144 -4.38 3.66 -2.64
C GLU A 144 -4.91 3.50 -1.20
N GLN A 145 -4.32 2.58 -0.43
CA GLN A 145 -4.72 2.31 0.95
C GLN A 145 -4.35 3.46 1.90
N VAL A 146 -3.16 4.06 1.75
CA VAL A 146 -2.76 5.23 2.53
C VAL A 146 -3.71 6.40 2.27
N LEU A 147 -3.99 6.67 0.99
CA LEU A 147 -4.91 7.73 0.61
C LEU A 147 -6.29 7.51 1.23
N GLU A 148 -6.84 6.31 1.07
CA GLU A 148 -8.14 5.94 1.63
C GLU A 148 -8.17 6.12 3.16
N ASN A 149 -7.14 5.62 3.86
CA ASN A 149 -7.04 5.77 5.31
C ASN A 149 -6.97 7.23 5.74
N GLU A 150 -6.22 8.08 5.03
CA GLU A 150 -6.14 9.52 5.31
C GLU A 150 -7.48 10.22 5.07
N LEU A 151 -8.20 9.88 3.99
CA LEU A 151 -9.52 10.43 3.68
C LEU A 151 -10.55 10.02 4.75
N VAL A 152 -10.60 8.75 5.11
CA VAL A 152 -11.53 8.26 6.15
C VAL A 152 -11.24 8.91 7.50
N GLN A 153 -9.96 8.98 7.91
CA GLN A 153 -9.58 9.59 9.19
C GLN A 153 -9.89 11.08 9.25
N SER A 154 -9.59 11.84 8.19
CA SER A 154 -9.84 13.29 8.15
C SER A 154 -11.33 13.65 8.07
N SER A 155 -12.17 12.74 7.56
CA SER A 155 -13.58 13.01 7.28
C SER A 155 -14.54 12.67 8.42
N GLY A 156 -14.02 12.28 9.59
CA GLY A 156 -14.84 11.87 10.74
C GLY A 156 -14.96 10.35 10.91
N GLY A 157 -14.00 9.57 10.42
CA GLY A 157 -13.89 8.14 10.69
C GLY A 157 -14.98 7.32 9.99
N SER A 158 -15.68 6.50 10.78
CA SER A 158 -16.61 5.46 10.30
C SER A 158 -17.78 5.97 9.44
N THR A 159 -18.05 7.28 9.44
CA THR A 159 -19.12 7.92 8.66
C THR A 159 -18.75 8.15 7.20
N THR A 160 -17.49 7.96 6.81
CA THR A 160 -17.05 8.11 5.42
C THR A 160 -16.71 6.72 4.87
N VAL A 161 -17.51 6.27 3.92
CA VAL A 161 -17.33 4.94 3.31
C VAL A 161 -16.80 5.10 1.89
N VAL A 162 -15.58 4.61 1.67
CA VAL A 162 -14.93 4.57 0.36
C VAL A 162 -15.24 3.25 -0.33
N VAL A 163 -15.92 3.34 -1.48
CA VAL A 163 -16.31 2.20 -2.31
C VAL A 163 -15.13 1.71 -3.14
N CYS A 164 -14.34 2.62 -3.71
CA CYS A 164 -13.23 2.27 -4.58
C CYS A 164 -12.17 3.37 -4.58
N THR A 165 -10.90 2.98 -4.62
CA THR A 165 -9.76 3.88 -4.81
C THR A 165 -8.85 3.29 -5.88
N VAL A 166 -8.55 4.04 -6.94
CA VAL A 166 -7.70 3.60 -8.05
C VAL A 166 -6.68 4.67 -8.38
N LYS A 167 -5.45 4.28 -8.72
CA LYS A 167 -4.46 5.17 -9.32
C LYS A 167 -4.14 4.73 -10.74
N HIS A 168 -4.22 5.68 -11.67
CA HIS A 168 -3.78 5.51 -13.06
C HIS A 168 -2.39 6.11 -13.30
N SER A 169 -1.98 7.06 -12.45
CA SER A 169 -0.66 7.70 -12.50
C SER A 169 -0.10 7.93 -11.10
N GLN A 170 1.20 8.21 -11.00
CA GLN A 170 1.83 8.49 -9.69
C GLN A 170 1.29 9.79 -9.05
N GLN A 171 0.66 10.64 -9.86
CA GLN A 171 0.22 11.98 -9.49
C GLN A 171 -1.30 12.09 -9.38
N GLU A 172 -2.05 11.01 -9.66
CA GLU A 172 -3.51 11.06 -9.68
C GLU A 172 -4.10 9.80 -9.06
N ALA A 173 -5.15 10.00 -8.28
CA ALA A 173 -6.01 8.96 -7.74
C ALA A 173 -7.47 9.32 -7.97
N PHE A 174 -8.31 8.31 -8.15
CA PHE A 174 -9.75 8.43 -8.28
C PHE A 174 -10.38 7.68 -7.10
N VAL A 175 -11.30 8.33 -6.41
CA VAL A 175 -11.94 7.80 -5.21
C VAL A 175 -13.45 7.89 -5.38
N GLU A 176 -14.13 6.76 -5.25
CA GLU A 176 -15.59 6.67 -5.20
C GLU A 176 -16.04 6.48 -3.76
N PHE A 177 -17.04 7.26 -3.36
CA PHE A 177 -17.68 7.17 -2.05
C PHE A 177 -19.03 6.45 -2.16
N SER A 178 -19.55 5.99 -1.03
CA SER A 178 -20.88 5.36 -0.98
C SER A 178 -22.00 6.29 -1.40
N ASP A 179 -21.86 7.58 -1.08
CA ASP A 179 -22.88 8.61 -1.23
C ASP A 179 -22.24 10.00 -1.39
N PRO A 180 -22.94 10.97 -1.99
CA PRO A 180 -22.43 12.32 -2.19
C PRO A 180 -22.06 13.05 -0.89
N ALA A 181 -22.74 12.80 0.23
CA ALA A 181 -22.42 13.48 1.49
C ALA A 181 -21.08 13.01 2.07
N SER A 182 -20.75 11.72 1.94
CA SER A 182 -19.42 11.18 2.26
C SER A 182 -18.32 11.81 1.39
N MET A 183 -18.61 12.00 0.10
CA MET A 183 -17.72 12.68 -0.83
C MET A 183 -17.45 14.14 -0.42
N GLU A 184 -18.51 14.91 -0.16
CA GLU A 184 -18.40 16.31 0.24
C GLU A 184 -17.61 16.49 1.53
N ARG A 185 -17.83 15.63 2.55
CA ARG A 185 -17.04 15.62 3.78
C ARG A 185 -15.56 15.39 3.50
N ALA A 186 -15.25 14.44 2.62
CA ALA A 186 -13.87 14.13 2.24
C ALA A 186 -13.20 15.25 1.44
N ILE A 187 -13.94 15.99 0.61
CA ILE A 187 -13.41 17.17 -0.07
C ILE A 187 -13.15 18.29 0.94
N GLN A 188 -14.14 18.64 1.76
CA GLN A 188 -14.07 19.77 2.69
C GLN A 188 -12.96 19.58 3.72
N ARG A 189 -12.86 18.39 4.33
CA ARG A 189 -11.91 18.09 5.40
C ARG A 189 -10.58 17.51 4.90
N GLY A 190 -10.60 16.80 3.77
CA GLY A 190 -9.39 16.27 3.13
C GLY A 190 -8.55 17.35 2.43
N SER A 191 -9.10 18.54 2.18
CA SER A 191 -8.37 19.71 1.65
C SER A 191 -7.15 20.13 2.51
N GLY A 192 -7.12 19.74 3.79
CA GLY A 192 -6.00 19.94 4.71
C GLY A 192 -4.87 18.91 4.58
N LEU A 193 -5.02 17.86 3.77
CA LEU A 193 -3.97 16.87 3.53
C LEU A 193 -2.87 17.48 2.67
N CYS A 194 -1.68 17.69 3.27
CA CYS A 194 -0.54 18.36 2.63
C CYS A 194 -0.07 17.73 1.30
N SER A 195 -0.46 16.50 1.00
CA SER A 195 -0.02 15.69 -0.14
C SER A 195 -1.02 15.63 -1.29
N VAL A 196 -2.30 15.95 -1.09
CA VAL A 196 -3.34 15.77 -2.10
C VAL A 196 -4.20 17.01 -2.29
N ARG A 197 -4.77 17.19 -3.48
CA ARG A 197 -5.74 18.24 -3.78
C ARG A 197 -6.93 17.62 -4.51
N PRO A 198 -8.17 17.83 -4.04
CA PRO A 198 -9.35 17.40 -4.79
C PRO A 198 -9.47 18.21 -6.08
N GLY A 199 -9.96 17.57 -7.13
CA GLY A 199 -10.24 18.12 -8.44
C GLY A 199 -11.55 17.56 -8.99
N HIS A 200 -12.01 18.15 -10.08
CA HIS A 200 -13.18 17.64 -10.81
C HIS A 200 -12.83 16.29 -11.44
N MET A 201 -13.80 15.38 -11.47
CA MET A 201 -13.64 14.11 -12.16
C MET A 201 -14.50 14.13 -13.42
N ASP A 202 -13.86 13.92 -14.57
CA ASP A 202 -14.56 13.83 -15.84
C ASP A 202 -15.52 12.62 -15.86
N SER A 203 -16.62 12.78 -16.59
CA SER A 203 -17.46 11.65 -16.96
C SER A 203 -16.66 10.68 -17.86
N ASN A 204 -16.71 9.38 -17.56
CA ASN A 204 -15.99 8.28 -18.23
C ASN A 204 -14.58 7.92 -17.74
N GLN A 205 -14.27 8.10 -16.46
CA GLN A 205 -13.04 7.52 -15.89
C GLN A 205 -13.20 6.01 -15.59
N PRO A 206 -12.41 5.10 -16.19
CA PRO A 206 -12.49 3.68 -15.90
C PRO A 206 -11.86 3.36 -14.53
N ARG A 207 -12.38 2.35 -13.84
CA ARG A 207 -11.83 1.83 -12.57
C ARG A 207 -10.66 0.87 -12.80
N GLN A 208 -10.51 0.36 -14.02
CA GLN A 208 -9.49 -0.61 -14.39
C GLN A 208 -8.40 0.09 -15.19
N ARG A 209 -7.13 -0.20 -14.91
CA ARG A 209 -6.01 0.34 -15.70
C ARG A 209 -5.97 -0.24 -17.12
N PHE A 210 -6.43 -1.47 -17.29
CA PHE A 210 -6.48 -2.14 -18.59
C PHE A 210 -7.56 -3.22 -18.60
N LEU A 211 -7.99 -3.56 -19.82
CA LEU A 211 -8.88 -4.68 -20.13
C LEU A 211 -8.10 -5.71 -20.95
N GLU A 212 -8.63 -6.93 -21.07
CA GLU A 212 -8.06 -7.99 -21.90
C GLU A 212 -7.78 -7.52 -23.34
N GLN A 213 -8.73 -6.81 -23.96
CA GLN A 213 -8.58 -6.29 -25.32
C GLN A 213 -7.39 -5.32 -25.48
N HIS A 214 -7.01 -4.57 -24.43
CA HIS A 214 -5.89 -3.63 -24.47
C HIS A 214 -4.53 -4.33 -24.40
N VAL A 215 -4.51 -5.58 -23.91
CA VAL A 215 -3.28 -6.35 -23.67
C VAL A 215 -3.24 -7.63 -24.49
N GLN A 216 -4.17 -7.83 -25.42
CA GLN A 216 -4.30 -9.05 -26.20
C GLN A 216 -3.03 -9.36 -27.00
N SER A 217 -2.47 -8.36 -27.69
CA SER A 217 -1.22 -8.53 -28.47
C SER A 217 -0.03 -8.86 -27.57
N GLU A 218 0.07 -8.22 -26.41
CA GLU A 218 1.10 -8.51 -25.41
C GLU A 218 0.96 -9.95 -24.89
N MET A 219 -0.27 -10.38 -24.61
CA MET A 219 -0.55 -11.74 -24.17
C MET A 219 -0.21 -12.79 -25.22
N MET A 220 -0.56 -12.54 -26.49
CA MET A 220 -0.20 -13.43 -27.59
C MET A 220 1.30 -13.53 -27.77
N PHE A 221 2.02 -12.42 -27.64
CA PHE A 221 3.49 -12.45 -27.63
C PHE A 221 4.02 -13.35 -26.50
N HIS A 222 3.46 -13.25 -25.28
CA HIS A 222 3.83 -14.11 -24.16
C HIS A 222 3.53 -15.59 -24.40
N ILE A 223 2.39 -15.91 -25.02
CA ILE A 223 2.01 -17.29 -25.36
C ILE A 223 2.98 -17.88 -26.38
N THR A 224 3.31 -17.13 -27.43
CA THR A 224 4.24 -17.57 -28.47
C THR A 224 5.66 -17.72 -27.95
N ALA A 225 6.13 -16.76 -27.15
CA ALA A 225 7.48 -16.79 -26.57
C ALA A 225 7.63 -17.85 -25.46
N ASN A 226 6.55 -18.14 -24.71
CA ASN A 226 6.55 -19.13 -23.65
C ASN A 226 5.22 -19.92 -23.65
N PRO A 227 5.13 -21.02 -24.43
CA PRO A 227 3.94 -21.85 -24.47
C PRO A 227 3.51 -22.39 -23.11
N ARG A 228 4.44 -22.53 -22.14
CA ARG A 228 4.12 -22.95 -20.76
C ARG A 228 3.20 -21.98 -20.03
N PHE A 229 3.09 -20.73 -20.49
CA PHE A 229 2.13 -19.76 -19.96
C PHE A 229 0.70 -20.30 -20.00
N MET A 230 0.31 -20.96 -21.09
CA MET A 230 -1.00 -21.60 -21.22
C MET A 230 -1.16 -22.84 -20.32
N PHE A 231 -0.07 -23.40 -19.79
CA PHE A 231 -0.05 -24.59 -18.93
C PHE A 231 0.22 -24.26 -17.45
N LEU A 232 0.21 -22.98 -17.06
CA LEU A 232 0.32 -22.57 -15.66
C LEU A 232 -0.80 -23.18 -14.83
N MET A 233 -0.48 -23.99 -13.83
CA MET A 233 -1.47 -24.55 -12.93
C MET A 233 -1.17 -24.11 -11.50
N PRO A 234 -2.19 -24.02 -10.63
CA PRO A 234 -1.95 -23.97 -9.20
C PRO A 234 -1.10 -25.17 -8.77
N GLU A 235 -0.44 -25.02 -7.63
CA GLU A 235 0.33 -26.11 -7.01
C GLU A 235 -0.52 -27.38 -6.82
N GLY A 236 0.10 -28.56 -6.94
CA GLY A 236 -0.61 -29.84 -6.96
C GLY A 236 -1.55 -30.05 -5.76
N ALA A 237 -1.07 -29.75 -4.55
CA ALA A 237 -1.88 -29.86 -3.33
C ALA A 237 -3.11 -28.93 -3.34
N ILE A 238 -2.98 -27.73 -3.89
CA ILE A 238 -4.07 -26.76 -4.04
C ILE A 238 -5.12 -27.31 -5.01
N LEU A 239 -4.66 -27.80 -6.17
CA LEU A 239 -5.52 -28.35 -7.19
C LEU A 239 -6.29 -29.60 -6.71
N GLU A 240 -5.61 -30.50 -6.00
CA GLU A 240 -6.24 -31.69 -5.41
C GLU A 240 -7.34 -31.34 -4.40
N ALA A 241 -7.11 -30.33 -3.55
CA ALA A 241 -8.13 -29.87 -2.61
C ALA A 241 -9.36 -29.32 -3.36
N LEU A 242 -9.12 -28.50 -4.40
CA LEU A 242 -10.19 -27.97 -5.25
C LEU A 242 -10.96 -29.08 -5.99
N TYR A 243 -10.29 -30.13 -6.45
CA TYR A 243 -10.94 -31.33 -7.02
C TYR A 243 -11.80 -32.11 -6.03
N LYS A 244 -11.46 -32.05 -4.74
CA LYS A 244 -12.27 -32.65 -3.68
C LYS A 244 -13.42 -31.74 -3.24
N GLY A 245 -13.53 -30.52 -3.77
CA GLY A 245 -14.48 -29.52 -3.26
C GLY A 245 -14.13 -29.14 -1.82
N ILE A 246 -12.84 -29.06 -1.51
CA ILE A 246 -12.33 -28.65 -0.20
C ILE A 246 -11.54 -27.36 -0.40
N ARG A 247 -11.71 -26.39 0.50
CA ARG A 247 -10.84 -25.20 0.49
C ARG A 247 -9.44 -25.64 0.87
N PRO A 248 -8.42 -25.41 0.03
CA PRO A 248 -7.06 -25.81 0.34
C PRO A 248 -6.61 -25.14 1.64
N PRO A 249 -5.82 -25.85 2.47
CA PRO A 249 -5.22 -25.29 3.67
C PRO A 249 -4.06 -24.36 3.28
N VAL A 250 -4.39 -23.26 2.61
CA VAL A 250 -3.43 -22.23 2.27
C VAL A 250 -3.19 -21.39 3.52
N TRP A 251 -1.93 -21.07 3.81
CA TRP A 251 -1.62 -20.14 4.88
C TRP A 251 -2.13 -18.75 4.53
N GLU A 252 -3.21 -18.33 5.19
CA GLU A 252 -3.85 -17.02 4.99
C GLU A 252 -3.11 -15.92 5.76
N GLU A 253 -1.78 -15.87 5.67
CA GLU A 253 -0.92 -14.89 6.35
C GLU A 253 -1.35 -13.44 6.07
N TRP A 254 -1.97 -13.21 4.91
CA TRP A 254 -2.51 -11.92 4.50
C TRP A 254 -3.71 -11.43 5.31
N LYS A 255 -4.33 -12.27 6.14
CA LYS A 255 -5.37 -11.85 7.08
C LYS A 255 -4.80 -11.08 8.26
N VAL A 256 -3.52 -11.23 8.56
CA VAL A 256 -2.84 -10.39 9.55
C VAL A 256 -2.69 -9.01 8.93
N ASP A 257 -3.33 -8.01 9.53
CA ASP A 257 -3.16 -6.61 9.12
C ASP A 257 -1.66 -6.27 9.28
N GLN A 258 -0.89 -6.33 8.20
CA GLN A 258 0.46 -5.80 8.20
C GLN A 258 0.33 -4.29 8.41
N ILE A 259 0.95 -3.78 9.47
CA ILE A 259 1.04 -2.35 9.71
C ILE A 259 1.72 -1.76 8.48
N ASP A 260 0.96 -0.99 7.70
CA ASP A 260 1.44 -0.36 6.47
C ASP A 260 2.68 0.49 6.82
N THR A 261 3.86 -0.05 6.52
CA THR A 261 5.16 0.57 6.81
C THR A 261 5.35 1.86 6.00
N THR A 262 4.44 2.20 5.08
CA THR A 262 4.41 3.50 4.40
C THR A 262 3.89 4.66 5.26
N ARG A 263 3.31 4.40 6.45
CA ARG A 263 3.05 5.42 7.49
C ARG A 263 4.32 6.20 7.88
N ASP A 264 5.48 5.67 7.53
CA ASP A 264 6.81 6.21 7.78
C ASP A 264 7.12 7.52 7.03
N LEU A 265 6.23 8.06 6.18
CA LEU A 265 6.46 9.38 5.57
C LEU A 265 6.23 10.56 6.52
N ARG A 266 5.24 10.48 7.43
CA ARG A 266 5.07 11.46 8.51
C ARG A 266 6.16 11.26 9.56
N GLY A 267 6.48 10.01 9.89
CA GLY A 267 7.62 9.62 10.75
C GLY A 267 8.95 10.18 10.25
N ARG A 268 9.37 9.86 9.03
CA ARG A 268 10.63 10.35 8.43
C ARG A 268 10.69 11.86 8.24
N LYS A 269 9.59 12.55 7.93
CA LYS A 269 9.59 14.03 7.86
C LYS A 269 9.72 14.65 9.25
N GLN A 270 9.02 14.08 10.25
CA GLN A 270 9.13 14.47 11.65
C GLN A 270 10.57 14.24 12.14
N GLU A 271 11.11 13.05 11.92
CA GLU A 271 12.46 12.62 12.27
C GLU A 271 13.54 13.48 11.60
N LYS A 272 13.44 13.75 10.28
CA LYS A 272 14.37 14.66 9.58
C LYS A 272 14.31 16.09 10.12
N ARG A 273 13.10 16.57 10.46
CA ARG A 273 12.92 17.91 11.05
C ARG A 273 13.48 17.97 12.47
N VAL A 274 13.27 16.92 13.26
CA VAL A 274 13.81 16.72 14.59
C VAL A 274 15.34 16.66 14.55
N LYS A 275 15.93 15.80 13.72
CA LYS A 275 17.38 15.72 13.48
C LYS A 275 17.97 17.07 13.08
N ARG A 276 17.26 17.85 12.25
CA ARG A 276 17.69 19.21 11.86
C ARG A 276 17.64 20.21 13.04
N LEU A 277 16.64 20.10 13.91
CA LEU A 277 16.51 20.95 15.10
C LEU A 277 17.55 20.59 16.16
N ALA A 278 17.78 19.29 16.41
CA ALA A 278 18.83 18.79 17.28
C ALA A 278 20.21 19.29 16.83
N ARG A 279 20.57 19.12 15.55
CA ARG A 279 21.81 19.67 14.96
C ARG A 279 21.94 21.19 15.12
N LYS A 280 20.84 21.94 15.04
CA LYS A 280 20.86 23.39 15.29
C LYS A 280 21.09 23.74 16.76
N ALA A 281 20.55 22.96 17.69
CA ALA A 281 20.78 23.13 19.12
C ALA A 281 22.24 22.82 19.48
N ILE A 282 22.77 21.69 19.01
CA ILE A 282 24.18 21.30 19.19
C ILE A 282 25.12 22.41 18.71
N ARG A 283 24.93 22.91 17.47
CA ARG A 283 25.73 24.03 16.93
C ARG A 283 25.67 25.30 17.78
N LYS A 284 24.56 25.57 18.47
CA LYS A 284 24.46 26.73 19.38
C LYS A 284 25.24 26.50 20.67
N VAL A 285 25.18 25.29 21.22
CA VAL A 285 25.96 24.88 22.41
C VAL A 285 27.45 24.94 22.10
N GLU A 286 27.89 24.39 20.96
CA GLU A 286 29.29 24.44 20.51
C GLU A 286 29.80 25.87 20.36
N LYS A 287 29.01 26.76 19.74
CA LYS A 287 29.35 28.19 19.64
C LYS A 287 29.47 28.86 21.01
N LYS A 288 28.64 28.48 21.99
CA LYS A 288 28.68 29.04 23.35
C LYS A 288 29.86 28.50 24.15
N ALA A 289 30.20 27.22 23.97
CA ALA A 289 31.38 26.59 24.56
C ALA A 289 32.68 27.21 24.01
N ALA A 290 32.78 27.39 22.69
CA ALA A 290 33.92 28.05 22.04
C ALA A 290 34.12 29.50 22.54
N LYS A 291 33.03 30.27 22.68
CA LYS A 291 33.07 31.63 23.27
C LYS A 291 33.56 31.66 24.72
N ARG A 292 33.42 30.54 25.45
CA ARG A 292 33.90 30.37 26.84
C ARG A 292 35.30 29.77 26.90
N GLY A 293 35.99 29.61 25.77
CA GLY A 293 37.33 29.02 25.70
C GLY A 293 37.35 27.50 25.95
N LEU A 294 36.19 26.83 25.89
CA LEU A 294 36.09 25.39 26.11
C LEU A 294 36.36 24.67 24.79
N SER A 295 37.25 23.68 24.82
CA SER A 295 37.52 22.83 23.66
C SER A 295 36.28 22.02 23.32
N VAL A 296 35.70 22.30 22.15
CA VAL A 296 34.52 21.59 21.62
C VAL A 296 34.81 20.09 21.45
N ARG A 297 36.05 19.75 21.09
CA ARG A 297 36.50 18.35 20.95
C ARG A 297 36.49 17.64 22.30
N ARG A 298 37.08 18.27 23.33
CA ARG A 298 37.11 17.74 24.70
C ARG A 298 35.71 17.66 25.34
N TRP A 299 34.76 18.49 24.90
CA TRP A 299 33.36 18.40 25.33
C TRP A 299 32.63 17.22 24.69
N ARG A 300 32.74 17.03 23.36
CA ARG A 300 32.15 15.87 22.67
C ARG A 300 32.70 14.55 23.19
N ASP A 301 34.01 14.47 23.40
CA ASP A 301 34.66 13.25 23.92
C ASP A 301 34.20 12.92 25.35
N ARG A 302 33.73 13.92 26.12
CA ARG A 302 33.28 13.76 27.51
C ARG A 302 31.79 13.44 27.65
N PHE A 303 31.00 13.69 26.59
CA PHE A 303 29.56 13.46 26.57
C PHE A 303 29.11 12.83 25.24
N PRO A 304 29.62 11.64 24.86
CA PRO A 304 29.24 10.97 23.62
C PRO A 304 27.74 10.61 23.58
N GLU A 305 27.16 10.35 24.75
CA GLU A 305 25.75 10.02 24.95
C GLU A 305 24.79 11.15 24.55
N VAL A 306 25.25 12.41 24.54
CA VAL A 306 24.44 13.57 24.14
C VAL A 306 24.05 13.53 22.66
N ASP A 307 24.84 12.89 21.79
CA ASP A 307 24.46 12.72 20.38
C ASP A 307 23.39 11.62 20.18
N GLU A 308 23.37 10.58 21.02
CA GLU A 308 22.38 9.49 20.96
C GLU A 308 21.09 9.81 21.74
N GLU A 309 21.21 10.32 22.97
CA GLU A 309 20.09 10.63 23.87
C GLU A 309 19.23 11.80 23.33
N TYR A 310 19.84 12.75 22.59
CA TYR A 310 19.11 13.82 21.88
C TYR A 310 18.37 13.33 20.63
N LEU A 311 18.79 12.19 20.05
CA LEU A 311 18.11 11.55 18.92
C LEU A 311 16.97 10.66 19.40
N GLU A 312 17.13 9.97 20.53
CA GLU A 312 16.11 9.11 21.16
C GLU A 312 15.00 9.91 21.87
N ALA A 313 15.33 10.94 22.68
CA ALA A 313 14.32 11.80 23.30
C ALA A 313 13.45 12.55 22.27
N ALA A 314 13.89 12.57 21.01
CA ALA A 314 13.21 13.25 19.93
C ALA A 314 12.53 12.30 18.93
N SER A 315 12.72 10.97 19.07
CA SER A 315 11.99 9.92 18.33
C SER A 315 10.68 9.49 19.00
N GLY A 316 10.42 9.89 20.25
CA GLY A 316 9.08 9.90 20.84
C GLY A 316 8.84 9.01 22.05
N GLU A 317 9.87 8.37 22.63
CA GLU A 317 9.71 7.68 23.91
C GLU A 317 10.05 8.61 25.09
N PRO A 318 9.31 8.52 26.21
CA PRO A 318 9.62 9.27 27.43
C PRO A 318 10.79 8.59 28.13
N ILE A 319 11.97 9.22 28.10
CA ILE A 319 13.08 8.80 28.95
C ILE A 319 12.73 9.16 30.40
N LEU A 320 12.45 8.13 31.20
CA LEU A 320 12.42 8.21 32.66
C LEU A 320 13.85 8.44 33.17
N TYR A 321 14.00 9.49 33.96
CA TYR A 321 15.19 9.90 34.72
C TYR A 321 16.29 8.83 34.90
N VAL A 322 17.50 9.15 34.44
CA VAL A 322 18.71 8.47 34.92
C VAL A 322 19.36 9.31 36.03
N ARG A 323 19.53 8.66 37.17
CA ARG A 323 20.17 9.13 38.39
C ARG A 323 21.66 9.30 38.10
N SER A 324 22.21 10.49 38.35
CA SER A 324 23.64 10.78 38.20
C SER A 324 24.49 9.77 38.97
N SER A 325 25.14 8.83 38.28
CA SER A 325 26.19 8.01 38.87
C SER A 325 27.41 8.89 39.08
N GLY A 326 27.85 8.95 40.34
CA GLY A 326 28.75 9.98 40.82
C GLY A 326 30.13 9.97 40.18
N ARG A 327 30.56 11.14 39.71
CA ARG A 327 31.89 11.73 39.92
C ARG A 327 31.78 13.23 39.65
N ARG A 328 31.78 14.01 40.74
CA ARG A 328 31.75 15.48 40.72
C ARG A 328 33.10 16.01 40.25
N GLU A 329 33.25 16.31 38.96
CA GLU A 329 34.24 17.28 38.50
C GLU A 329 33.71 18.14 37.34
N SER A 330 33.55 19.43 37.64
CA SER A 330 33.26 20.59 36.77
C SER A 330 31.78 21.01 36.57
N SER A 331 31.29 21.84 37.50
CA SER A 331 29.99 22.53 37.44
C SER A 331 29.73 23.33 36.15
N LYS A 332 30.78 23.77 35.43
CA LYS A 332 30.64 24.54 34.18
C LYS A 332 30.10 23.74 32.99
N TYR A 333 30.23 22.41 33.01
CA TYR A 333 29.73 21.54 31.95
C TYR A 333 28.30 21.05 32.23
N ASP A 334 27.95 20.85 33.51
CA ASP A 334 26.58 20.57 33.95
C ASP A 334 25.63 21.72 33.57
N ASP A 335 26.09 22.97 33.70
CA ASP A 335 25.32 24.15 33.25
C ASP A 335 25.03 24.12 31.74
N LEU A 336 25.95 23.61 30.92
CA LEU A 336 25.75 23.54 29.46
C LEU A 336 24.83 22.37 29.07
N TYR A 337 24.94 21.23 29.76
CA TYR A 337 24.06 20.08 29.60
C TYR A 337 22.62 20.44 30.00
N ASN A 338 22.44 21.05 31.18
CA ASN A 338 21.14 21.51 31.67
C ASN A 338 20.52 22.59 30.78
N LEU A 339 21.32 23.54 30.25
CA LEU A 339 20.82 24.55 29.32
C LEU A 339 20.36 23.95 27.98
N GLY A 340 21.01 22.87 27.53
CA GLY A 340 20.61 22.11 26.35
C GLY A 340 19.27 21.40 26.56
N LEU A 341 19.12 20.71 27.69
CA LEU A 341 17.88 20.04 28.10
C LEU A 341 16.73 21.03 28.32
N GLU A 342 16.96 22.16 28.98
CA GLU A 342 15.96 23.22 29.19
C GLU A 342 15.47 23.83 27.88
N TYR A 343 16.37 24.08 26.92
CA TYR A 343 15.98 24.62 25.61
C TYR A 343 15.07 23.65 24.85
N ILE A 344 15.33 22.34 24.93
CA ILE A 344 14.50 21.29 24.32
C ILE A 344 13.16 21.20 25.03
N ALA A 345 13.16 21.10 26.36
CA ALA A 345 11.94 21.02 27.17
C ALA A 345 11.02 22.24 26.94
N LYS A 346 11.58 23.45 26.87
CA LYS A 346 10.84 24.69 26.62
C LYS A 346 10.23 24.74 25.22
N LYS A 347 10.92 24.20 24.20
CA LYS A 347 10.41 24.08 22.82
C LYS A 347 9.37 22.97 22.65
N TRP A 348 9.44 21.91 23.46
CA TRP A 348 8.47 20.82 23.47
C TRP A 348 7.16 21.23 24.16
N ARG A 349 7.25 21.88 25.33
CA ARG A 349 6.08 22.41 26.05
C ARG A 349 5.31 23.44 25.22
N SER A 350 6.00 24.29 24.45
CA SER A 350 5.33 25.27 23.56
C SER A 350 4.58 24.64 22.37
N LYS A 351 4.72 23.32 22.16
CA LYS A 351 4.04 22.58 21.09
C LYS A 351 2.91 21.69 21.60
N LEU A 352 2.92 21.27 22.86
CA LEU A 352 1.81 20.53 23.49
C LEU A 352 0.63 21.44 23.86
N GLN A 353 0.84 22.76 23.88
CA GLN A 353 -0.18 23.77 24.17
C GLN A 353 -0.83 24.39 22.91
N ARG A 354 -0.61 23.79 21.72
CA ARG A 354 -1.28 24.13 20.46
C ARG A 354 -1.76 22.85 19.82
#